data_AF-A0A6G6WNQ5-F1
#
_entry.id   AF-A0A6G6WNQ5-F1
#
_cell.length_a   1.000
_cell.length_b   1.000
_cell.length_c   1.000
_cell.angle_alpha   90.00
_cell.angle_beta   90.00
_cell.angle_gamma   90.00
#
_symmetry.space_group_name_H-M   'P 1'
#
loop_
_entity.id
_entity.type
_entity.pdbx_description
1 polymer ?
#
loop_
_entity_poly.entity_id
_entity_poly.type
_entity_poly.pdbx_seq_one_letter_code
_entity_poly.pdbx_strand_id
1 'polypeptide(L)'
;MNLSPESMEAVQSELKHFATDLNLSEDQKTRLKSALESAREKLDEIRKNNPDITKADVIAKLKGARAPLRERVVEFLTPEQLTKWDAEIAKAKAFLGYAV
;
A
#
# COMPACT_ATOMS: atom_id res chain seq x y z
N MET A 1 -8.42 -13.48 0.50
CA MET A 1 -9.62 -12.62 0.50
C MET A 1 -9.87 -12.22 -0.92
N ASN A 2 -11.07 -12.43 -1.46
CA ASN A 2 -11.57 -11.41 -2.37
C ASN A 2 -11.86 -10.23 -1.45
N LEU A 3 -11.00 -9.21 -1.47
CA LEU A 3 -11.46 -7.88 -1.08
C LEU A 3 -12.75 -7.67 -1.89
N SER A 4 -13.85 -7.28 -1.23
CA SER A 4 -15.07 -7.00 -2.00
C SER A 4 -14.72 -5.96 -3.06
N PRO A 5 -15.38 -5.96 -4.23
CA PRO A 5 -15.17 -4.93 -5.24
C PRO A 5 -15.17 -3.52 -4.62
N GLU A 6 -16.10 -3.28 -3.70
CA GLU A 6 -16.22 -2.06 -2.89
C GLU A 6 -14.98 -1.78 -2.01
N SER A 7 -14.38 -2.80 -1.38
CA SER A 7 -13.14 -2.63 -0.59
C SER A 7 -11.93 -2.34 -1.48
N MET A 8 -11.87 -2.91 -2.69
CA MET A 8 -10.81 -2.62 -3.67
C MET A 8 -10.94 -1.19 -4.21
N GLU A 9 -12.18 -0.76 -4.46
CA GLU A 9 -12.50 0.57 -4.94
C GLU A 9 -12.20 1.63 -3.87
N ALA A 10 -12.54 1.35 -2.61
CA ALA A 10 -12.16 2.18 -1.47
C ALA A 10 -10.63 2.29 -1.34
N VAL A 11 -9.89 1.17 -1.46
CA VAL A 11 -8.41 1.20 -1.44
C VAL A 11 -7.83 1.98 -2.62
N GLN A 12 -8.39 1.87 -3.83
CA GLN A 12 -7.95 2.67 -4.98
C GLN A 12 -8.26 4.15 -4.82
N SER A 13 -9.45 4.48 -4.32
CA SER A 13 -9.86 5.85 -4.02
C SER A 13 -8.94 6.48 -2.98
N GLU A 14 -8.68 5.76 -1.88
CA GLU A 14 -7.74 6.17 -0.83
C GLU A 14 -6.33 6.36 -1.39
N LEU A 15 -5.80 5.43 -2.20
CA LEU A 15 -4.48 5.60 -2.84
C LEU A 15 -4.42 6.83 -3.75
N LYS A 16 -5.51 7.14 -4.45
CA LYS A 16 -5.62 8.33 -5.31
C LYS A 16 -5.66 9.61 -4.47
N HIS A 17 -6.43 9.62 -3.39
CA HIS A 17 -6.48 10.72 -2.43
C HIS A 17 -5.13 10.96 -1.76
N PHE A 18 -4.47 9.89 -1.32
CA PHE A 18 -3.10 9.92 -0.79
C PHE A 18 -2.12 10.63 -1.72
N ALA A 19 -2.11 10.27 -3.01
CA ALA A 19 -1.20 10.87 -3.98
C ALA A 19 -1.47 12.37 -4.19
N THR A 20 -2.74 12.80 -4.07
CA THR A 20 -3.15 14.20 -4.15
C THR A 20 -2.80 14.98 -2.88
N ASP A 21 -3.07 14.45 -1.69
CA ASP A 21 -2.85 15.14 -0.41
C ASP A 21 -1.37 15.35 -0.07
N LEU A 22 -0.52 14.45 -0.57
CA LEU A 22 0.93 14.55 -0.49
C LEU A 22 1.52 15.56 -1.47
N ASN A 23 0.71 16.11 -2.39
CA ASN A 23 1.18 17.02 -3.44
C ASN A 23 2.43 16.48 -4.15
N LEU A 24 2.39 15.19 -4.53
CA LEU A 24 3.52 14.54 -5.19
C LEU A 24 3.80 15.21 -6.53
N SER A 25 5.08 15.46 -6.83
CA SER A 25 5.49 15.86 -8.18
C SER A 25 5.22 14.74 -9.19
N GLU A 26 5.22 15.04 -10.48
CA GLU A 26 5.04 14.03 -11.53
C GLU A 26 6.09 12.90 -11.46
N ASP A 27 7.33 13.25 -11.09
CA ASP A 27 8.40 12.28 -10.86
C ASP A 27 8.11 11.39 -9.64
N GLN A 28 7.65 11.98 -8.53
CA GLN A 28 7.28 11.25 -7.32
C GLN A 28 6.07 10.33 -7.57
N LYS A 29 5.08 10.77 -8.36
CA LYS A 29 3.94 9.94 -8.79
C LYS A 29 4.39 8.74 -9.62
N THR A 30 5.33 8.96 -10.54
CA THR A 30 5.90 7.88 -11.38
C THR A 30 6.62 6.84 -10.53
N ARG A 31 7.44 7.29 -9.55
CA ARG A 31 8.11 6.40 -8.60
C ARG A 31 7.14 5.64 -7.72
N LEU A 32 6.10 6.31 -7.20
CA LEU A 32 5.05 5.68 -6.41
C LEU A 32 4.32 4.58 -7.21
N LYS A 33 3.92 4.89 -8.45
CA LYS A 33 3.26 3.92 -9.34
C LYS A 33 4.13 2.68 -9.55
N SER A 34 5.41 2.85 -9.87
CA SER A 34 6.34 1.73 -10.06
C SER A 34 6.51 0.89 -8.79
N ALA A 35 6.59 1.53 -7.62
CA ALA A 35 6.68 0.84 -6.34
C ALA A 35 5.42 0.01 -6.03
N LEU A 36 4.23 0.55 -6.33
CA LEU A 36 2.95 -0.15 -6.19
C LEU A 36 2.81 -1.33 -7.16
N GLU A 37 3.21 -1.15 -8.42
CA GLU A 37 3.22 -2.22 -9.44
C GLU A 37 4.14 -3.38 -9.02
N SER A 38 5.36 -3.08 -8.58
CA SER A 38 6.30 -4.08 -8.05
C SER A 38 5.72 -4.84 -6.85
N ALA A 39 5.01 -4.16 -5.96
CA ALA A 39 4.39 -4.80 -4.79
C ALA A 39 3.24 -5.73 -5.20
N ARG A 40 2.46 -5.34 -6.22
CA ARG A 40 1.40 -6.16 -6.80
C ARG A 40 1.97 -7.42 -7.46
N GLU A 41 3.01 -7.29 -8.28
CA GLU A 41 3.66 -8.43 -8.94
C GLU A 41 4.15 -9.47 -7.93
N LYS A 42 4.84 -9.03 -6.87
CA LYS A 42 5.28 -9.93 -5.78
C LYS A 42 4.12 -10.65 -5.11
N LEU A 43 3.00 -9.97 -4.90
CA LEU A 43 1.81 -10.58 -4.31
C LEU A 43 1.20 -11.64 -5.23
N ASP A 44 1.19 -11.38 -6.54
CA ASP A 44 0.68 -12.32 -7.53
C ASP A 44 1.60 -13.54 -7.69
N GLU A 45 2.93 -13.36 -7.63
CA GLU A 45 3.90 -14.47 -7.56
C GLU A 45 3.70 -15.33 -6.32
N ILE A 46 3.52 -14.70 -5.16
CA ILE A 46 3.25 -15.41 -3.90
C ILE A 46 2.00 -16.28 -4.03
N ARG A 47 0.92 -15.75 -4.64
CA ARG A 47 -0.31 -16.52 -4.86
C ARG A 47 -0.10 -17.67 -5.83
N LYS A 48 0.59 -17.44 -6.94
CA LYS A 48 0.92 -18.48 -7.94
C LYS A 48 1.75 -19.62 -7.32
N ASN A 49 2.72 -19.28 -6.48
CA ASN A 49 3.63 -20.24 -5.87
C ASN A 49 3.06 -20.93 -4.63
N ASN A 50 1.90 -20.49 -4.12
CA ASN A 50 1.29 -21.03 -2.92
C ASN A 50 -0.23 -21.19 -3.17
N PRO A 51 -0.66 -22.21 -3.93
CA PRO A 51 -2.06 -22.38 -4.34
C PRO A 51 -3.01 -22.54 -3.14
N ASP A 52 -2.53 -23.11 -2.03
CA ASP A 52 -3.29 -23.32 -0.80
C ASP A 52 -3.12 -22.19 0.23
N ILE A 53 -2.52 -21.06 -0.17
CA ILE A 53 -2.20 -19.98 0.76
C ILE A 53 -3.45 -19.50 1.51
N THR A 54 -3.40 -19.58 2.84
CA THR A 54 -4.55 -19.17 3.64
C THR A 54 -4.67 -17.65 3.64
N LYS A 55 -5.85 -17.15 4.00
CA LYS A 55 -6.07 -15.70 4.15
C LYS A 55 -5.12 -15.09 5.17
N ALA A 56 -4.82 -15.80 6.27
CA ALA A 56 -3.90 -15.35 7.30
C ALA A 56 -2.47 -15.21 6.75
N ASP A 57 -2.02 -16.16 5.93
CA ASP A 57 -0.69 -16.15 5.33
C ASP A 57 -0.53 -15.02 4.31
N VAL A 58 -1.57 -14.74 3.51
CA VAL A 58 -1.58 -13.59 2.60
C VAL A 58 -1.47 -12.28 3.39
N ILE A 59 -2.21 -12.14 4.50
CA ILE A 59 -2.13 -10.94 5.36
C ILE A 59 -0.75 -10.81 6.00
N ALA A 60 -0.17 -11.91 6.49
CA ALA A 60 1.16 -11.91 7.08
C ALA A 60 2.25 -11.51 6.05
N LYS A 61 2.18 -12.06 4.83
CA LYS A 61 3.08 -11.69 3.73
C LYS A 61 2.87 -10.24 3.27
N LEU A 62 1.63 -9.75 3.23
CA LEU A 62 1.32 -8.33 2.97
C LEU A 62 1.88 -7.41 4.05
N LYS A 63 1.75 -7.79 5.33
CA LYS A 63 2.37 -7.04 6.45
C LYS A 63 3.89 -6.96 6.27
N GLY A 64 4.54 -8.06 5.89
CA GLY A 64 5.97 -8.08 5.55
C GLY A 64 6.35 -7.24 4.32
N ALA A 65 5.49 -7.20 3.30
CA ALA A 65 5.72 -6.43 2.08
C ALA A 65 5.45 -4.91 2.23
N ARG A 66 4.67 -4.51 3.24
CA ARG A 66 4.39 -3.09 3.54
C ARG A 66 5.62 -2.31 3.98
N ALA A 67 6.56 -2.92 4.70
CA ALA A 67 7.76 -2.23 5.16
C ALA A 67 8.71 -1.86 4.00
N PRO A 68 9.08 -2.78 3.08
CA PRO A 68 9.87 -2.45 1.90
C PRO A 68 9.19 -1.45 0.96
N LEU A 69 7.87 -1.52 0.83
CA LEU A 69 7.12 -0.54 0.03
C LEU A 69 7.20 0.85 0.67
N ARG A 70 7.00 0.94 1.99
CA ARG A 70 7.13 2.19 2.73
C ARG A 70 8.53 2.77 2.57
N GLU A 71 9.60 1.98 2.77
CA GLU A 71 10.99 2.43 2.60
C GLU A 71 11.23 3.07 1.22
N ARG A 72 10.76 2.41 0.14
CA ARG A 72 10.89 2.94 -1.22
C ARG A 72 10.10 4.23 -1.45
N VAL A 73 8.93 4.35 -0.81
CA VAL A 73 8.11 5.55 -0.94
C VAL A 73 8.73 6.72 -0.19
N VAL A 74 9.13 6.53 1.07
CA VAL A 74 9.67 7.62 1.91
C VAL A 74 11.01 8.16 1.41
N GLU A 75 11.79 7.37 0.67
CA GLU A 75 13.08 7.76 0.10
C GLU A 75 13.01 9.01 -0.80
N PHE A 76 11.88 9.24 -1.45
CA PHE A 76 11.70 10.36 -2.35
C PHE A 76 10.73 11.43 -1.84
N LEU A 77 10.23 11.32 -0.61
CA LEU A 77 9.35 12.31 0.00
C LEU A 77 10.14 13.38 0.75
N THR A 78 9.64 14.62 0.75
CA THR A 78 10.13 15.65 1.67
C THR A 78 9.69 15.33 3.11
N PRO A 79 10.32 15.92 4.15
CA PRO A 79 9.90 15.72 5.54
C PRO A 79 8.43 16.03 5.81
N GLU A 80 7.90 17.07 5.15
CA GLU A 80 6.49 17.47 5.24
C GLU A 80 5.56 16.43 4.60
N GLN A 81 5.94 15.90 3.44
CA GLN A 81 5.21 14.83 2.76
C GLN A 81 5.25 13.52 3.56
N LEU A 82 6.39 13.20 4.19
CA LEU A 82 6.53 12.03 5.05
C LEU A 82 5.57 12.08 6.26
N THR A 83 5.44 13.26 6.88
CA THR A 83 4.53 13.46 8.00
C THR A 83 3.07 13.19 7.61
N LYS A 84 2.66 13.68 6.43
CA LYS A 84 1.32 13.41 5.88
C LYS A 84 1.15 11.92 5.54
N TRP A 85 2.16 11.29 4.94
CA TRP A 85 2.14 9.86 4.62
C TRP A 85 1.88 9.01 5.87
N ASP A 86 2.54 9.34 6.97
CA ASP A 86 2.38 8.60 8.23
C ASP A 86 1.00 8.74 8.84
N ALA A 87 0.42 9.95 8.79
CA ALA A 87 -0.94 10.20 9.25
C ALA A 87 -1.98 9.41 8.44
N GLU A 88 -1.86 9.42 7.12
CA GLU A 88 -2.79 8.70 6.25
C GLU A 88 -2.64 7.17 6.40
N ILE A 89 -1.41 6.65 6.57
CA ILE A 89 -1.19 5.22 6.87
C ILE A 89 -1.83 4.84 8.22
N ALA A 90 -1.78 5.71 9.22
CA ALA A 90 -2.44 5.48 10.50
C ALA A 90 -3.96 5.41 10.35
N LYS A 91 -4.57 6.32 9.58
CA LYS A 91 -6.02 6.29 9.27
C LYS A 91 -6.41 5.01 8.53
N ALA A 92 -5.65 4.62 7.50
CA ALA A 92 -5.90 3.40 6.76
C ALA A 92 -5.81 2.14 7.65
N LYS A 93 -4.87 2.10 8.61
CA LYS A 93 -4.80 1.01 9.60
C LYS A 93 -6.04 0.98 10.52
N ALA A 94 -6.49 2.13 10.98
CA ALA A 94 -7.67 2.24 11.84
C ALA A 94 -8.95 1.81 11.11
N PHE A 95 -9.15 2.29 9.87
CA PHE A 95 -10.29 1.94 9.02
C PHE A 95 -10.37 0.43 8.73
N LEU A 96 -9.24 -0.20 8.45
CA LEU A 96 -9.16 -1.63 8.15
C LEU A 96 -9.19 -2.53 9.40
N GLY A 97 -9.45 -1.98 10.59
CA GLY A 97 -9.53 -2.75 11.83
C GLY A 97 -8.20 -3.40 12.25
N TYR A 98 -7.06 -2.88 11.76
CA TYR A 98 -5.73 -3.28 12.22
C TYR A 98 -5.32 -2.55 13.52
N ALA A 99 -6.23 -1.79 14.13
CA ALA A 99 -5.99 -1.18 15.43
C ALA A 99 -5.74 -2.29 16.47
N VAL A 100 -4.56 -2.22 17.10
CA VAL A 100 -4.30 -2.85 18.39
C VAL A 100 -4.87 -1.94 19.46
#